data_AF-F3FWC5-F1
#
_entry.id   AF-F3FWC5-F1
#
_cell.length_a   1.000
_cell.length_b   1.000
_cell.length_c   1.000
_cell.angle_alpha   90.00
_cell.angle_beta   90.00
_cell.angle_gamma   90.00
#
_symmetry.space_group_name_H-M   'P 1'
#
loop_
_entity.id
_entity.type
_entity.pdbx_description
1 polymer ?
#
loop_
_entity_poly.entity_id
_entity_poly.type
_entity_poly.pdbx_seq_one_letter_code
_entity_poly.pdbx_strand_id
1 'polypeptide(L)'
;LKTRRSGPFVAINAGALAESVVESELFGHEPGAFTGAQKRRIGKFEFANGGTLFLDEIESMSLDVQVKLLRLLQERVVERMGSNQQIPLDIRLI
;
A
#
# COMPACT_ATOMS: atom_id res chain seq x y z
N LEU A 1 -13.69 16.90 -7.72
CA LEU A 1 -13.80 16.52 -6.29
C LEU A 1 -14.94 15.53 -5.97
N LYS A 2 -16.00 15.37 -6.80
CA LYS A 2 -17.12 14.44 -6.51
C LYS A 2 -16.89 12.95 -6.86
N THR A 3 -15.86 12.60 -7.63
CA THR A 3 -15.65 11.22 -8.14
C THR A 3 -15.19 10.20 -7.10
N ARG A 4 -14.45 10.62 -6.05
CA ARG A 4 -13.91 9.69 -5.04
C ARG A 4 -14.89 9.31 -3.92
N ARG A 5 -16.07 9.94 -3.83
CA ARG A 5 -17.06 9.64 -2.77
C ARG A 5 -17.69 8.25 -2.90
N SER A 6 -17.72 7.69 -4.11
CA SER A 6 -18.20 6.33 -4.39
C SER A 6 -17.07 5.30 -4.48
N GLY A 7 -15.81 5.74 -4.37
CA GLY A 7 -14.65 4.86 -4.39
C GLY A 7 -14.44 4.17 -3.03
N PRO A 8 -13.56 3.15 -2.98
CA PRO A 8 -13.24 2.46 -1.73
C PRO A 8 -12.68 3.44 -0.68
N PHE A 9 -13.13 3.29 0.56
CA PHE A 9 -12.49 3.90 1.72
C PHE A 9 -11.75 2.81 2.49
N VAL A 10 -10.43 2.94 2.59
CA VAL A 10 -9.56 1.93 3.20
C VAL A 10 -8.84 2.56 4.37
N ALA A 11 -9.10 2.09 5.58
CA ALA A 11 -8.35 2.50 6.77
C ALA A 11 -7.35 1.40 7.17
N ILE A 12 -6.14 1.82 7.53
CA ILE A 12 -5.13 0.93 8.11
C ILE A 12 -4.40 1.67 9.24
N ASN A 13 -4.26 0.98 10.36
CA ASN A 13 -3.43 1.42 11.46
C ASN A 13 -2.11 0.63 11.37
N ALA A 14 -1.00 1.34 11.22
CA ALA A 14 0.30 0.73 10.99
C ALA A 14 0.90 0.10 12.27
N GLY A 15 0.58 0.61 13.45
CA GLY A 15 1.11 0.08 14.71
C GLY A 15 0.37 -1.16 15.22
N ALA A 16 -0.79 -1.48 14.65
CA ALA A 16 -1.54 -2.69 14.95
C ALA A 16 -0.95 -3.98 14.31
N LEU A 17 0.04 -3.85 13.42
CA LEU A 17 0.58 -4.96 12.63
C LEU A 17 2.11 -5.08 12.81
N ALA A 18 2.62 -6.32 12.68
CA ALA A 18 4.07 -6.53 12.60
C ALA A 18 4.64 -5.93 11.31
N GLU A 19 5.87 -5.44 11.35
CA GLU A 19 6.50 -4.67 10.26
C GLU A 19 6.45 -5.38 8.88
N SER A 20 6.84 -6.65 8.82
CA SER A 20 6.81 -7.44 7.58
C SER A 20 5.38 -7.67 7.04
N VAL A 21 4.39 -7.62 7.93
CA VAL A 21 2.97 -7.70 7.58
C VAL A 21 2.48 -6.36 7.08
N VAL A 22 2.87 -5.24 7.71
CA VAL A 22 2.52 -3.87 7.27
C VAL A 22 2.90 -3.66 5.82
N GLU A 23 4.14 -3.99 5.45
CA GLU A 23 4.61 -3.80 4.09
C GLU A 23 3.80 -4.63 3.08
N SER A 24 3.63 -5.92 3.36
CA SER A 24 2.88 -6.85 2.51
C SER A 24 1.39 -6.48 2.38
N GLU A 25 0.77 -5.96 3.44
CA GLU A 25 -0.60 -5.45 3.41
C GLU A 25 -0.70 -4.18 2.57
N LEU A 26 0.20 -3.22 2.76
CA LEU A 26 0.16 -1.93 2.07
C LEU A 26 0.44 -2.06 0.57
N PHE A 27 1.55 -2.70 0.23
CA PHE A 27 2.07 -2.76 -1.14
C PHE A 27 1.66 -4.02 -1.90
N GLY A 28 1.25 -5.08 -1.19
CA GLY A 28 0.97 -6.37 -1.81
C GLY A 28 2.26 -7.10 -2.21
N HIS A 29 2.11 -8.33 -2.70
CA HIS A 29 3.25 -9.14 -3.12
C HIS A 29 2.88 -10.13 -4.22
N GLU A 30 3.87 -10.51 -5.01
CA GLU A 30 3.81 -11.65 -5.93
C GLU A 30 4.28 -12.94 -5.25
N PRO A 31 3.89 -14.13 -5.76
CA PRO A 31 4.44 -15.40 -5.28
C PRO A 31 5.97 -15.41 -5.37
N GLY A 32 6.64 -15.86 -4.31
CA GLY A 32 8.10 -15.93 -4.23
C GLY A 32 8.80 -14.63 -3.82
N ALA A 33 8.05 -13.56 -3.50
CA ALA A 33 8.64 -12.30 -3.04
C ALA A 33 9.43 -12.41 -1.73
N PHE A 34 9.01 -13.32 -0.83
CA PHE A 34 9.69 -13.63 0.43
C PHE A 34 9.28 -15.04 0.91
N THR A 35 9.95 -15.57 1.93
CA THR A 35 9.62 -16.88 2.52
C THR A 35 8.18 -16.88 3.04
N GLY A 36 7.32 -17.70 2.44
CA GLY A 36 5.89 -17.78 2.79
C GLY A 36 4.96 -17.01 1.85
N ALA A 37 5.48 -16.24 0.89
CA ALA A 37 4.70 -15.62 -0.18
C ALA A 37 4.25 -16.66 -1.22
N GLN A 38 3.27 -17.50 -0.87
CA GLN A 38 2.80 -18.58 -1.74
C GLN A 38 1.78 -18.14 -2.79
N LYS A 39 1.05 -17.05 -2.53
CA LYS A 39 -0.02 -16.54 -3.38
C LYS A 39 0.18 -15.06 -3.61
N ARG A 40 -0.35 -14.55 -4.72
CA ARG A 40 -0.42 -13.10 -4.95
C ARG A 40 -1.31 -12.45 -3.91
N ARG A 41 -0.90 -11.29 -3.41
CA ARG A 41 -1.71 -10.41 -2.58
C ARG A 41 -1.80 -9.03 -3.22
N ILE A 42 -3.03 -8.53 -3.34
CA ILE A 42 -3.30 -7.14 -3.73
C ILE A 42 -3.15 -6.26 -2.49
N GLY A 43 -2.28 -5.26 -2.59
CA GLY A 43 -2.01 -4.31 -1.50
C GLY A 43 -3.15 -3.33 -1.28
N LYS A 44 -3.20 -2.71 -0.10
CA LYS A 44 -4.20 -1.70 0.25
C LYS A 44 -4.14 -0.47 -0.66
N PHE A 45 -2.95 -0.06 -1.11
CA PHE A 45 -2.82 1.05 -2.05
C PHE A 45 -3.51 0.77 -3.38
N GLU A 46 -3.27 -0.42 -3.95
CA GLU A 46 -3.90 -0.85 -5.19
C GLU A 46 -5.42 -1.03 -5.01
N PHE A 47 -5.83 -1.65 -3.91
CA PHE A 47 -7.25 -1.84 -3.59
C PHE A 47 -8.00 -0.50 -3.40
N ALA A 48 -7.32 0.52 -2.86
CA ALA A 48 -7.90 1.84 -2.65
C ALA A 48 -7.99 2.70 -3.94
N ASN A 49 -7.53 2.19 -5.08
CA ASN A 49 -7.48 2.95 -6.34
C ASN A 49 -8.87 3.53 -6.72
N GLY A 50 -8.90 4.81 -7.11
CA GLY A 50 -10.13 5.57 -7.34
C GLY A 50 -10.83 6.08 -6.07
N GLY A 51 -10.29 5.78 -4.88
CA GLY A 51 -10.89 6.06 -3.58
C GLY A 51 -9.98 6.84 -2.63
N THR A 52 -10.11 6.54 -1.34
CA THR A 52 -9.34 7.18 -0.25
C THR A 52 -8.72 6.11 0.64
N LEU A 53 -7.45 6.29 0.98
CA LEU A 53 -6.75 5.48 1.97
C LEU A 53 -6.38 6.38 3.16
N PHE A 54 -6.74 5.95 4.37
CA PHE A 54 -6.40 6.60 5.63
C PHE A 54 -5.29 5.80 6.33
N LEU A 55 -4.16 6.45 6.60
CA LEU A 55 -3.03 5.89 7.34
C LEU A 55 -3.02 6.44 8.76
N ASP A 56 -3.21 5.55 9.72
CA ASP A 56 -3.08 5.87 11.14
C ASP A 56 -1.75 5.31 11.70
N GLU A 57 -1.21 5.97 12.72
CA GLU A 57 0.09 5.65 13.36
C GLU A 57 1.25 5.55 12.36
N ILE A 58 1.35 6.46 11.40
CA ILE A 58 2.40 6.46 10.35
C ILE A 58 3.83 6.43 10.92
N GLU A 59 4.04 6.97 12.13
CA GLU A 59 5.31 6.98 12.85
C GLU A 59 5.78 5.59 13.29
N SER A 60 4.86 4.61 13.36
CA SER A 60 5.17 3.22 13.70
C SER A 60 5.73 2.42 12.51
N MET A 61 5.63 2.95 11.29
CA MET A 61 6.19 2.31 10.10
C MET A 61 7.72 2.33 10.18
N SER A 62 8.37 1.26 9.70
CA SER A 62 9.82 1.26 9.57
C SER A 62 10.31 2.23 8.49
N LEU A 63 11.58 2.61 8.59
CA LEU A 63 12.20 3.54 7.64
C LEU A 63 12.09 3.04 6.19
N ASP A 64 12.23 1.74 5.95
CA ASP A 64 12.13 1.14 4.61
C ASP A 64 10.72 1.29 4.03
N VAL A 65 9.68 1.09 4.87
CA VAL A 65 8.28 1.31 4.48
C VAL A 65 8.03 2.80 4.21
N GLN A 66 8.58 3.70 5.04
CA GLN A 66 8.43 5.14 4.85
C GLN A 66 9.09 5.62 3.53
N VAL A 67 10.26 5.10 3.17
CA VAL A 67 10.92 5.41 1.89
C VAL A 67 10.06 4.97 0.70
N LYS A 68 9.46 3.78 0.77
CA LYS A 68 8.54 3.29 -0.28
C LYS A 68 7.26 4.13 -0.36
N LEU A 69 6.71 4.53 0.79
CA LEU A 69 5.56 5.43 0.86
C LEU A 69 5.86 6.78 0.21
N LEU A 70 7.02 7.38 0.50
CA LEU A 70 7.45 8.64 -0.12
C LEU A 70 7.54 8.51 -1.64
N ARG A 71 8.13 7.43 -2.14
CA ARG A 71 8.22 7.18 -3.59
C ARG A 71 6.84 7.03 -4.22
N LEU A 72 5.92 6.30 -3.58
CA LEU A 72 4.53 6.18 -4.04
C LEU A 72 3.82 7.55 -4.09
N LEU A 73 4.02 8.40 -3.09
CA LEU A 73 3.43 9.74 -3.04
C LEU A 73 3.93 10.65 -4.15
N GLN A 74 5.23 10.57 -4.47
CA GLN A 74 5.87 11.34 -5.53
C GLN A 74 5.45 10.86 -6.92
N GLU A 75 5.58 9.55 -7.17
CA GLU A 75 5.42 8.97 -8.50
C GLU A 75 3.97 8.57 -8.82
N ARG A 76 3.10 8.49 -7.81
CA ARG A 76 1.71 8.00 -7.94
C ARG A 76 1.63 6.60 -8.55
N VAL A 77 2.60 5.75 -8.25
CA VAL A 77 2.61 4.33 -8.64
C VAL A 77 2.93 3.46 -7.44
N VAL A 78 2.45 2.22 -7.48
CA VAL A 78 2.85 1.17 -6.56
C VAL A 78 3.48 -0.01 -7.31
N GLU A 79 4.49 -0.61 -6.70
CA GLU A 79 5.07 -1.88 -7.13
C GLU A 79 4.82 -2.90 -6.02
N ARG A 80 4.29 -4.07 -6.39
CA ARG A 80 4.16 -5.18 -5.42
C ARG A 80 5.54 -5.72 -5.07
N MET A 81 5.70 -6.22 -3.86
CA MET A 81 6.95 -6.88 -3.47
C MET A 81 7.23 -8.05 -4.41
N GLY A 82 8.49 -8.16 -4.87
CA GLY A 82 8.91 -9.17 -5.84
C GLY A 82 8.48 -8.90 -7.28
N SER A 83 7.94 -7.72 -7.59
CA SER A 83 7.56 -7.30 -8.95
C SER A 83 8.28 -6.02 -9.35
N ASN A 84 8.52 -5.87 -10.66
CA ASN A 84 8.96 -4.61 -11.28
C ASN A 84 7.82 -3.92 -12.04
N GLN A 85 6.58 -4.42 -11.89
CA GLN A 85 5.41 -3.85 -12.56
C GLN A 85 4.93 -2.63 -11.77
N GLN A 86 5.03 -1.45 -12.40
CA GLN A 86 4.44 -0.22 -11.89
C GLN A 86 2.94 -0.20 -12.15
N ILE A 87 2.17 0.09 -11.10
CA ILE A 87 0.70 0.17 -11.13
C ILE A 87 0.31 1.61 -10.81
N PRO A 88 -0.23 2.38 -11.77
CA PRO A 88 -0.68 3.75 -11.53
C PRO A 88 -1.81 3.82 -10.51
N LEU A 89 -1.74 4.81 -9.62
CA LEU A 89 -2.70 5.04 -8.54
C LEU A 89 -3.34 6.41 -8.64
N ASP A 90 -4.66 6.42 -8.65
CA ASP A 90 -5.50 7.58 -8.39
C ASP A 90 -6.14 7.48 -7.01
N ILE A 91 -5.35 7.74 -5.96
CA ILE A 91 -5.81 7.70 -4.57
C ILE A 91 -5.68 9.05 -3.87
N ARG A 92 -6.61 9.30 -2.95
CA ARG A 92 -6.43 10.30 -1.91
C ARG A 92 -5.84 9.61 -0.68
N LEU A 93 -4.65 10.01 -0.27
CA LEU A 93 -4.09 9.61 1.02
C LEU A 93 -4.53 10.63 2.09
N ILE A 94 -4.92 10.15 3.26
CA ILE A 94 -5.22 10.95 4.45
C ILE A 94 -4.38 10.40 5.60
#